data_AF-A0A314ZJ68-F1
#
_entry.id   AF-A0A314ZJ68-F1
#
_cell.length_a   1.000
_cell.length_b   1.000
_cell.length_c   1.000
_cell.angle_alpha   90.00
_cell.angle_beta   90.00
_cell.angle_gamma   90.00
#
_symmetry.space_group_name_H-M   'P 1'
#
loop_
_entity.id
_entity.type
_entity.pdbx_description
1 polymer ?
#
loop_
_entity_poly.entity_id
_entity_poly.type
_entity_poly.pdbx_seq_one_letter_code
_entity_poly.pdbx_strand_id
1 'polypeptide(L)'
;MESETWQRMAKANETMVIDLNNTLEQVRERLVLVSNEAEDAESCCGSYDRGGHRDSDRVVMLQENRVVEEKGQKLACKNCNTRRSCVLFLPCRHLCSCKSCEPFLGSCPVCESTKEASMEVFLV
;
A
#
# COMPACT_ATOMS: atom_id res chain seq x y z
N MET A 1 9.79 -44.95 -8.59
CA MET A 1 10.91 -43.99 -8.50
C MET A 1 10.42 -42.56 -8.68
N GLU A 2 9.65 -42.24 -9.72
CA GLU A 2 9.12 -40.88 -9.95
C GLU A 2 8.03 -40.45 -8.94
N SER A 3 7.13 -41.36 -8.55
CA SER A 3 6.07 -41.08 -7.56
C SER A 3 6.63 -40.64 -6.20
N GLU A 4 7.74 -41.24 -5.76
CA GLU A 4 8.40 -40.87 -4.51
C GLU A 4 9.06 -39.49 -4.59
N THR A 5 9.59 -39.11 -5.75
CA THR A 5 10.17 -37.79 -5.97
C THR A 5 9.11 -36.70 -5.84
N TRP A 6 7.95 -36.89 -6.50
CA TRP A 6 6.81 -35.98 -6.36
C TRP A 6 6.29 -35.91 -4.93
N GLN A 7 6.23 -37.05 -4.23
CA GLN A 7 5.81 -37.09 -2.84
C GLN A 7 6.78 -36.34 -1.91
N ARG A 8 8.10 -36.44 -2.14
CA ARG A 8 9.10 -35.67 -1.37
C ARG A 8 8.97 -34.17 -1.64
N MET A 9 8.78 -33.77 -2.90
CA MET A 9 8.57 -32.37 -3.26
C MET A 9 7.28 -31.81 -2.65
N ALA A 10 6.19 -32.58 -2.66
CA ALA A 10 4.94 -32.17 -2.04
C ALA A 10 5.11 -31.93 -0.53
N LYS A 11 5.75 -32.88 0.18
CA LYS A 11 6.04 -32.73 1.62
C LYS A 11 6.92 -31.52 1.92
N ALA A 12 7.95 -31.27 1.11
CA ALA A 12 8.81 -30.10 1.28
C ALA A 12 8.05 -28.78 1.09
N ASN A 13 7.14 -28.73 0.10
CA ASN A 13 6.26 -27.59 -0.10
C ASN A 13 5.29 -27.40 1.07
N GLU A 14 4.68 -28.48 1.57
CA GLU A 14 3.80 -28.44 2.74
C GLU A 14 4.53 -27.88 3.97
N THR A 15 5.76 -28.34 4.26
CA THR A 15 6.56 -27.81 5.37
C THR A 15 6.87 -26.32 5.20
N MET A 16 7.24 -25.91 3.99
CA MET A 16 7.56 -24.50 3.71
C MET A 16 6.33 -23.59 3.88
N VAL A 17 5.15 -24.05 3.44
CA VAL A 17 3.90 -23.32 3.61
C VAL A 17 3.53 -23.16 5.09
N ILE A 18 3.72 -24.21 5.89
CA ILE A 18 3.48 -24.16 7.34
C ILE A 18 4.41 -23.14 8.01
N ASP A 19 5.71 -23.17 7.69
CA ASP A 19 6.69 -22.23 8.25
C ASP A 19 6.37 -20.77 7.90
N LEU A 20 5.96 -20.52 6.64
CA LEU A 20 5.56 -19.19 6.21
C LEU A 20 4.29 -18.73 6.95
N ASN A 21 3.30 -19.61 7.09
CA ASN A 21 2.06 -19.31 7.80
C ASN A 21 2.32 -18.97 9.28
N ASN A 22 3.19 -19.75 9.95
CA ASN A 22 3.59 -19.48 11.33
C ASN A 22 4.30 -18.12 11.46
N THR A 23 5.13 -17.77 10.49
CA THR A 23 5.82 -16.47 10.46
C THR A 23 4.82 -15.32 10.33
N LEU A 24 3.81 -15.46 9.48
CA LEU A 24 2.75 -14.45 9.32
C LEU A 24 1.95 -14.24 10.60
N GLU A 25 1.55 -15.32 11.28
CA GLU A 25 0.84 -15.21 12.56
C GLU A 25 1.72 -14.56 13.64
N GLN A 26 3.02 -14.87 13.70
CA GLN A 26 3.93 -14.22 14.64
C GLN A 26 4.04 -12.70 14.39
N VAL A 27 4.12 -12.26 13.12
CA VAL A 27 4.14 -10.83 12.79
C VAL A 27 2.81 -10.17 13.16
N ARG A 28 1.68 -10.85 12.93
CA ARG A 28 0.35 -10.37 13.28
C ARG A 28 0.20 -10.19 14.80
N GLU A 29 0.64 -11.16 15.60
CA GLU A 29 0.62 -11.07 17.07
C GLU A 29 1.52 -9.94 17.60
N ARG A 30 2.71 -9.76 17.03
CA ARG A 30 3.61 -8.64 17.40
C ARG A 30 2.97 -7.28 17.10
N LEU A 31 2.22 -7.15 16.01
CA LEU A 31 1.53 -5.90 15.68
C LEU A 31 0.41 -5.56 16.67
N VAL A 32 -0.27 -6.58 17.22
CA VAL A 32 -1.31 -6.40 18.25
C VAL A 32 -0.70 -5.93 19.58
N LEU A 33 0.47 -6.44 19.96
CA LEU A 33 1.16 -6.01 21.20
C LEU A 33 1.65 -4.56 21.14
N VAL A 34 2.16 -4.11 19.98
CA VAL A 34 2.62 -2.71 19.78
C VAL A 34 1.44 -1.72 19.81
N SER A 35 0.22 -2.19 19.58
CA SER A 35 -1.00 -1.36 19.62
C SER A 35 -1.56 -1.18 21.04
N ASN A 36 -1.05 -1.92 22.03
CA ASN A 36 -1.57 -1.96 23.40
C ASN A 36 -0.60 -1.38 24.45
N GLU A 37 0.57 -0.82 24.07
CA GLU A 37 1.45 -0.09 24.98
C GLU A 37 1.06 1.39 25.06
N ALA A 38 -0.16 1.66 25.53
CA ALA A 38 -0.56 2.95 26.04
C ALA A 38 -1.12 2.76 27.45
N GLU A 39 -0.77 3.72 28.33
CA GLU A 39 -1.18 3.85 29.73
C GLU A 39 -0.38 3.02 30.76
N ASP A 40 0.80 3.52 31.17
CA ASP A 40 1.06 3.61 32.61
C ASP A 40 1.83 4.90 32.93
N ALA A 41 1.36 5.57 33.98
CA ALA A 41 1.62 6.96 34.29
C ALA A 41 2.93 7.18 35.06
N GLU A 42 3.24 8.48 35.24
CA GLU A 42 4.24 9.06 36.16
C GLU A 42 5.67 9.25 35.63
N SER A 43 5.93 10.43 35.04
CA SER A 43 7.01 11.27 35.57
C SER A 43 6.86 12.72 35.11
N CYS A 44 6.56 13.58 36.09
CA CYS A 44 6.52 15.02 35.98
C CYS A 44 7.93 15.59 36.25
N CYS A 45 8.37 16.60 35.49
CA CYS A 45 9.08 17.82 35.93
C CYS A 45 10.01 18.39 34.84
N GLY A 46 9.81 19.65 34.47
CA GLY A 46 10.81 20.42 33.69
C GLY A 46 10.29 21.66 32.94
N SER A 47 9.57 22.55 33.62
CA SER A 47 9.05 23.82 33.08
C SER A 47 10.04 24.99 33.24
N TYR A 48 10.31 25.75 32.16
CA TYR A 48 10.33 27.23 32.18
C TYR A 48 10.27 27.87 30.77
N ASP A 49 9.44 28.91 30.67
CA ASP A 49 9.12 29.77 29.52
C ASP A 49 10.27 30.69 29.04
N ARG A 50 10.33 30.96 27.71
CA ARG A 50 10.01 32.25 27.06
C ARG A 50 10.59 32.37 25.64
N GLY A 51 9.72 32.71 24.67
CA GLY A 51 10.05 33.71 23.64
C GLY A 51 10.11 33.29 22.16
N GLY A 52 8.92 33.19 21.53
CA GLY A 52 8.57 33.73 20.19
C GLY A 52 9.39 33.40 18.93
N HIS A 53 8.78 32.70 17.95
CA HIS A 53 8.48 33.22 16.59
C HIS A 53 7.78 32.18 15.67
N ARG A 54 6.56 32.55 15.23
CA ARG A 54 5.92 32.34 13.91
C ARG A 54 5.70 30.93 13.32
N ASP A 55 4.39 30.59 13.30
CA ASP A 55 3.60 30.33 12.07
C ASP A 55 3.75 28.95 11.37
N SER A 56 2.79 28.05 11.62
CA SER A 56 2.02 27.37 10.56
C SER A 56 1.07 26.35 11.18
N ASP A 57 -0.09 26.88 11.55
CA ASP A 57 -1.30 26.13 11.89
C ASP A 57 -1.82 25.38 10.65
N ARG A 58 -1.67 24.06 10.58
CA ARG A 58 -2.54 23.20 9.74
C ARG A 58 -2.80 21.87 10.43
N VAL A 59 -3.70 21.94 11.41
CA VAL A 59 -4.57 20.83 11.77
C VAL A 59 -5.39 20.45 10.53
N VAL A 60 -4.99 19.40 9.80
CA VAL A 60 -5.90 18.79 8.81
C VAL A 60 -6.81 17.84 9.57
N MET A 61 -7.98 18.38 9.87
CA MET A 61 -9.14 17.67 10.40
C MET A 61 -9.41 16.41 9.59
N LEU A 62 -9.51 15.29 10.31
CA LEU A 62 -10.03 14.03 9.81
C LEU A 62 -11.45 14.26 9.29
N GLN A 63 -11.60 14.32 7.97
CA GLN A 63 -12.92 14.34 7.33
C GLN A 63 -13.45 12.90 7.28
N GLU A 64 -14.13 12.50 8.36
CA GLU A 64 -15.12 11.42 8.31
C GLU A 64 -16.27 11.86 7.39
N ASN A 65 -16.39 11.16 6.25
CA ASN A 65 -17.62 10.82 5.51
C ASN A 65 -17.34 10.69 4.01
N ARG A 66 -16.80 9.54 3.58
CA ARG A 66 -17.08 8.99 2.25
C ARG A 66 -17.16 7.47 2.32
N VAL A 67 -18.35 6.99 2.67
CA VAL A 67 -18.86 5.73 2.11
C VAL A 67 -19.04 5.98 0.61
N VAL A 68 -17.95 5.91 -0.16
CA VAL A 68 -17.97 5.96 -1.62
C VAL A 68 -17.20 4.74 -2.09
N GLU A 69 -17.96 3.66 -2.25
CA GLU A 69 -17.67 2.47 -3.04
C GLU A 69 -16.21 2.00 -3.02
N GLU A 70 -15.93 0.97 -2.22
CA GLU A 70 -14.65 0.25 -2.15
C GLU A 70 -14.13 -0.25 -3.53
N LYS A 71 -14.98 -0.22 -4.57
CA LYS A 71 -14.61 -0.51 -5.97
C LYS A 71 -13.91 0.66 -6.69
N GLY A 72 -14.12 1.91 -6.27
CA GLY A 72 -13.61 3.10 -6.95
C GLY A 72 -12.15 3.44 -6.62
N GLN A 73 -11.71 3.18 -5.38
CA GLN A 73 -10.35 3.51 -4.92
C GLN A 73 -9.25 2.69 -5.63
N LYS A 74 -9.55 1.44 -6.02
CA LYS A 74 -8.63 0.59 -6.78
C LYS A 74 -8.32 1.15 -8.17
N LEU A 75 -9.16 2.05 -8.69
CA LEU A 75 -9.02 2.66 -10.01
C LEU A 75 -8.60 4.14 -9.94
N ALA A 76 -8.01 4.64 -8.86
CA ALA A 76 -7.43 5.99 -8.85
C ALA A 76 -6.11 6.04 -9.63
N CYS A 77 -5.87 7.13 -10.36
CA CYS A 77 -4.61 7.42 -11.05
C CYS A 77 -3.48 7.50 -10.02
N LYS A 78 -2.46 6.66 -10.16
CA LYS A 78 -1.35 6.56 -9.21
C LYS A 78 -0.40 7.76 -9.21
N ASN A 79 -0.44 8.59 -10.25
CA ASN A 79 0.36 9.81 -10.33
C ASN A 79 -0.31 11.01 -9.64
N CYS A 80 -1.60 11.27 -9.91
CA CYS A 80 -2.28 12.46 -9.38
C CYS A 80 -3.29 12.19 -8.26
N ASN A 81 -3.65 10.93 -8.02
CA ASN A 81 -4.63 10.48 -7.03
C ASN A 81 -6.00 11.21 -7.07
N THR A 82 -6.29 11.94 -8.15
CA THR A 82 -7.46 12.82 -8.27
C THR A 82 -8.47 12.29 -9.30
N ARG A 83 -7.98 11.77 -10.42
CA ARG A 83 -8.79 11.22 -11.52
C ARG A 83 -8.77 9.69 -11.51
N ARG A 84 -9.76 9.07 -12.15
CA ARG A 84 -9.75 7.62 -12.39
C ARG A 84 -8.65 7.25 -13.39
N SER A 85 -8.03 6.10 -13.16
CA SER A 85 -7.16 5.40 -14.09
C SER A 85 -7.98 4.92 -15.26
N CYS A 86 -7.59 5.34 -16.46
CA CYS A 86 -8.18 4.92 -17.73
C CYS A 86 -7.10 4.54 -18.75
N VAL A 87 -5.82 4.54 -18.37
CA VAL A 87 -4.70 4.22 -19.25
C VAL A 87 -3.95 3.00 -18.74
N LEU A 88 -3.77 2.04 -19.64
CA LEU A 88 -2.95 0.84 -19.49
C LEU A 88 -1.57 1.05 -20.10
N PHE A 89 -0.52 0.57 -19.43
CA PHE A 89 0.88 0.65 -19.88
C PHE A 89 1.34 -0.69 -20.48
N LEU A 90 2.07 -0.67 -21.59
CA LEU A 90 2.69 -1.86 -22.18
C LEU A 90 4.21 -1.81 -21.99
N PRO A 91 4.86 -2.97 -21.71
CA PRO A 91 4.31 -4.33 -21.76
C PRO A 91 3.62 -4.84 -20.47
N CYS A 92 3.70 -4.12 -19.35
CA CYS A 92 3.30 -4.64 -18.03
C CYS A 92 1.78 -4.76 -17.79
N ARG A 93 0.95 -4.16 -18.65
CA ARG A 93 -0.53 -4.17 -18.63
C ARG A 93 -1.18 -3.55 -17.39
N HIS A 94 -0.47 -2.74 -16.61
CA HIS A 94 -1.06 -2.05 -15.47
C HIS A 94 -1.94 -0.87 -15.90
N LEU A 95 -3.22 -0.89 -15.49
CA LEU A 95 -4.15 0.23 -15.57
C LEU A 95 -3.96 1.17 -14.36
N CYS A 96 -3.14 2.20 -14.51
CA CYS A 96 -2.64 2.96 -13.35
C CYS A 96 -2.52 4.48 -13.54
N SER A 97 -2.81 5.02 -14.73
CA SER A 97 -2.78 6.45 -14.99
C SER A 97 -4.09 6.96 -15.61
N CYS A 98 -4.38 8.23 -15.40
CA CYS A 98 -5.41 8.96 -16.15
C CYS A 98 -4.81 9.55 -17.43
N LYS A 99 -5.67 9.86 -18.41
CA LYS A 99 -5.29 10.46 -19.70
C LYS A 99 -4.38 11.70 -19.59
N SER A 100 -4.61 12.57 -18.60
CA SER A 100 -3.81 13.79 -18.43
C SER A 100 -2.41 13.54 -17.84
N CYS A 101 -2.18 12.42 -17.17
CA CYS A 101 -0.88 12.11 -16.55
C CYS A 101 -0.02 11.21 -17.44
N GLU A 102 -0.64 10.38 -18.29
CA GLU A 102 0.03 9.48 -19.23
C GLU A 102 1.20 10.12 -20.01
N PRO A 103 1.09 11.34 -20.57
CA PRO A 103 2.14 11.91 -21.41
C PRO A 103 3.44 12.20 -20.65
N PHE A 104 3.36 12.40 -19.33
CA PHE A 104 4.49 12.73 -18.47
C PHE A 104 5.15 11.51 -17.84
N LEU A 105 4.62 10.31 -18.08
CA LEU A 105 5.09 9.07 -17.48
C LEU A 105 5.88 8.25 -18.52
N GLY A 106 7.19 8.14 -18.31
CA GLY A 106 8.09 7.29 -19.11
C GLY A 106 8.14 5.82 -18.66
N SER A 107 7.59 5.51 -17.48
CA SER A 107 7.52 4.18 -16.90
C SER A 107 6.20 3.97 -16.15
N CYS A 108 5.87 2.71 -15.86
CA CYS A 108 4.68 2.35 -15.11
C CYS A 108 4.84 2.74 -13.63
N PRO A 109 3.93 3.56 -13.04
CA PRO A 109 3.96 3.92 -11.62
C PRO A 109 3.74 2.76 -10.63
N VAL A 110 3.43 1.56 -11.12
CA VAL A 110 3.14 0.38 -10.28
C VAL A 110 4.33 -0.58 -10.21
N CYS A 111 4.97 -0.85 -11.35
CA CYS A 111 6.02 -1.86 -11.46
C CYS A 111 7.30 -1.35 -12.14
N GLU A 112 7.38 -0.05 -12.41
CA GLU A 112 8.55 0.65 -12.96
C GLU A 112 9.00 0.20 -14.36
N SER A 113 8.27 -0.72 -15.01
CA SER A 113 8.55 -1.11 -16.39
C SER A 113 8.50 0.09 -17.33
N THR A 114 9.47 0.18 -18.25
CA THR A 114 9.54 1.26 -19.25
C THR A 114 8.27 1.26 -20.12
N LYS A 115 7.73 2.45 -20.38
CA LYS A 115 6.54 2.62 -21.23
C LYS A 115 6.94 2.55 -22.70
N GLU A 116 6.62 1.44 -23.35
CA GLU A 116 6.79 1.28 -24.80
C GLU A 116 5.57 1.79 -25.57
N ALA A 117 4.38 1.55 -25.02
CA ALA A 117 3.12 2.04 -25.55
C ALA A 117 2.08 2.18 -24.41
N SER A 118 1.00 2.90 -24.68
CA SER A 118 -0.13 3.05 -23.78
C SER A 118 -1.47 2.94 -24.53
N MET A 119 -2.51 2.51 -23.82
CA MET A 119 -3.86 2.35 -24.38
C MET A 119 -4.90 2.91 -23.40
N GLU A 120 -5.84 3.69 -23.92
CA GLU A 120 -7.02 4.14 -23.16
C GLU A 120 -8.07 3.01 -23.11
N VAL A 121 -8.59 2.73 -21.92
CA VAL A 121 -9.56 1.65 -21.66
C VAL A 121 -10.86 2.28 -21.17
N PHE A 122 -11.97 1.86 -21.78
CA PHE A 122 -13.33 2.21 -21.36
C PHE A 122 -13.92 1.05 -20.56
N LEU A 123 -14.17 1.27 -19.28
CA LEU A 123 -14.85 0.31 -18.41
C LEU A 123 -16.36 0.56 -18.54
N VAL A 124 -17.08 -0.46 -19.02
CA VAL A 124 -18.54 -0.46 -19.21
C VAL A 124 -19.24 -1.01 -17.98
#